data_AF-A0AAD5FTA9-F1
#
_entry.id   AF-A0AAD5FTA9-F1
#
_cell.length_a   1.000
_cell.length_b   1.000
_cell.length_c   1.000
_cell.angle_alpha   90.00
_cell.angle_beta   90.00
_cell.angle_gamma   90.00
#
_symmetry.space_group_name_H-M   'P 1'
#
loop_
_entity.id
_entity.type
_entity.pdbx_description
1 polymer ?
#
loop_
_entity_poly.entity_id
_entity_poly.type
_entity_poly.pdbx_seq_one_letter_code
_entity_poly.pdbx_strand_id
1 'polypeptide(L)'
;MALKYKELSYLIHLVQLCENEIHIPMSSHTDVLAKAGIIVTQNSKNICLHLHCDQDPQQLKDLVYRVLSWLPHVSALQFDRTHGEKEHEKRCRTFRLNLCLQAALKHPQNIHQTVHKILPSKEQSDFLLDLYSHVKQYESETGSSVLPALLPVYQSIPDVWSINLSETNISLILEVLKFQIMIKPVELRDYTGKESEVRSLLQCLPYISQLRFNK
;
A
#
# COMPACT_ATOMS: atom_id res chain seq x y z
N MET A 1 -17.52 24.24 -25.93
CA MET A 1 -17.70 23.92 -24.49
C MET A 1 -18.80 22.87 -24.26
N ALA A 2 -19.96 22.98 -24.92
CA ALA A 2 -21.07 22.02 -24.77
C ALA A 2 -20.79 20.56 -25.21
N LEU A 3 -19.99 20.34 -26.27
CA LEU A 3 -19.61 18.99 -26.72
C LEU A 3 -18.79 18.22 -25.69
N LYS A 4 -17.76 18.84 -25.11
CA LYS A 4 -16.93 18.24 -24.04
C LYS A 4 -17.75 17.88 -22.80
N TYR A 5 -18.76 18.69 -22.46
CA TYR A 5 -19.65 18.42 -21.33
C TYR A 5 -20.54 17.19 -21.59
N LYS A 6 -21.10 17.05 -22.80
CA LYS A 6 -21.88 15.87 -23.19
C LYS A 6 -21.05 14.58 -23.18
N GLU A 7 -19.81 14.63 -23.68
CA GLU A 7 -18.88 13.50 -23.63
C GLU A 7 -18.55 13.10 -22.19
N LEU A 8 -18.36 14.06 -21.30
CA LEU A 8 -18.04 13.82 -19.91
C LEU A 8 -19.23 13.23 -19.12
N SER A 9 -20.44 13.76 -19.34
CA SER A 9 -21.67 13.19 -18.80
C SER A 9 -21.88 11.75 -19.27
N TYR A 10 -21.58 11.44 -20.53
CA TYR A 10 -21.65 10.09 -21.06
C TYR A 10 -20.66 9.13 -20.37
N LEU A 11 -19.40 9.57 -20.18
CA LEU A 11 -18.39 8.76 -19.47
C LEU A 11 -18.76 8.51 -18.01
N ILE A 12 -19.33 9.49 -17.31
CA ILE A 12 -19.81 9.32 -15.93
C ILE A 12 -20.95 8.30 -15.89
N HIS A 13 -21.91 8.36 -16.82
CA HIS A 13 -22.98 7.37 -16.93
C HIS A 13 -22.45 5.96 -17.24
N LEU A 14 -21.45 5.83 -18.11
CA LEU A 14 -20.81 4.53 -18.38
C LEU A 14 -20.16 3.96 -17.12
N VAL A 15 -19.45 4.77 -16.34
CA VAL A 15 -18.84 4.31 -15.08
C VAL A 15 -19.92 3.87 -14.07
N GLN A 16 -21.05 4.56 -13.99
CA GLN A 16 -22.18 4.13 -13.16
C GLN A 16 -22.77 2.79 -13.62
N LEU A 17 -22.81 2.54 -14.93
CA LEU A 17 -23.24 1.25 -15.50
C LEU A 17 -22.23 0.13 -15.23
N CYS A 18 -20.94 0.46 -15.12
CA CYS A 18 -19.87 -0.46 -14.73
C CYS A 18 -19.68 -0.54 -13.21
N GLU A 19 -20.76 -0.44 -12.43
CA GLU A 19 -20.74 -0.56 -10.97
C GLU A 19 -19.79 0.43 -10.23
N ASN A 20 -19.43 1.53 -10.90
CA ASN A 20 -18.44 2.52 -10.46
C ASN A 20 -16.99 2.02 -10.40
N GLU A 21 -16.65 1.02 -11.21
CA GLU A 21 -15.28 0.56 -11.38
C GLU A 21 -14.56 1.32 -12.51
N ILE A 22 -13.32 1.73 -12.27
CA ILE A 22 -12.45 2.35 -13.27
C ILE A 22 -11.15 1.54 -13.33
N HIS A 23 -10.88 0.93 -14.49
CA HIS A 23 -9.64 0.18 -14.74
C HIS A 23 -8.65 1.03 -15.53
N ILE A 24 -7.43 1.14 -15.03
CA ILE A 24 -6.36 1.94 -15.64
C ILE A 24 -5.08 1.09 -15.72
N PRO A 25 -4.64 0.74 -16.94
CA PRO A 25 -3.29 0.25 -17.15
C PRO A 25 -2.27 1.32 -16.75
N MET A 26 -1.23 0.94 -16.01
CA MET A 26 -0.20 1.90 -15.58
C MET A 26 0.56 2.49 -16.78
N SER A 27 0.62 1.77 -17.91
CA SER A 27 1.15 2.24 -19.18
C SER A 27 0.26 3.22 -19.95
N SER A 28 -0.92 3.56 -19.41
CA SER A 28 -1.88 4.44 -20.09
C SER A 28 -1.28 5.78 -20.49
N HIS A 29 -1.59 6.21 -21.71
CA HIS A 29 -1.22 7.54 -22.20
C HIS A 29 -1.77 8.66 -21.30
N THR A 30 -1.04 9.77 -21.23
CA THR A 30 -1.37 10.94 -20.39
C THR A 30 -2.78 11.48 -20.62
N ASP A 31 -3.30 11.44 -21.85
CA ASP A 31 -4.66 11.88 -22.16
C ASP A 31 -5.74 10.98 -21.54
N VAL A 32 -5.49 9.67 -21.49
CA VAL A 32 -6.37 8.69 -20.84
C VAL A 32 -6.37 8.94 -19.34
N LEU A 33 -5.18 9.12 -18.75
CA LEU A 33 -5.03 9.44 -17.32
C LEU A 33 -5.70 10.78 -16.96
N ALA A 34 -5.61 11.79 -17.84
CA ALA A 34 -6.27 13.07 -17.63
C ALA A 34 -7.80 12.91 -17.62
N LYS A 35 -8.37 12.16 -18.56
CA LYS A 35 -9.81 11.87 -18.58
C LYS A 35 -10.25 11.10 -17.34
N ALA A 36 -9.51 10.06 -16.95
CA ALA A 36 -9.78 9.31 -15.74
C ALA A 36 -9.79 10.20 -14.50
N GLY A 37 -8.82 11.12 -14.38
CA GLY A 37 -8.77 12.06 -13.27
C GLY A 37 -9.98 12.99 -13.20
N ILE A 38 -10.51 13.44 -14.34
CA ILE A 38 -11.73 14.25 -14.37
C ILE A 38 -12.92 13.42 -13.87
N ILE A 39 -13.06 12.18 -14.36
CA ILE A 39 -14.16 11.29 -13.95
C ILE A 39 -14.09 11.01 -12.45
N VAL A 40 -12.90 10.67 -11.94
CA VAL A 40 -12.68 10.35 -10.52
C VAL A 40 -13.00 11.54 -9.61
N THR A 41 -12.58 12.75 -9.99
CA THR A 41 -12.75 13.94 -9.14
C THR A 41 -14.16 14.52 -9.19
N GLN A 42 -14.90 14.31 -10.28
CA GLN A 42 -16.26 14.86 -10.45
C GLN A 42 -17.39 13.90 -10.04
N ASN A 43 -17.12 12.60 -9.94
CA ASN A 43 -18.11 11.63 -9.50
C ASN A 43 -18.16 11.56 -7.96
N SER A 44 -19.37 11.59 -7.39
CA SER A 44 -19.57 11.58 -5.95
C SER A 44 -19.44 10.17 -5.35
N LYS A 45 -18.22 9.88 -4.85
CA LYS A 45 -17.90 9.05 -3.68
C LYS A 45 -18.06 7.52 -3.71
N ASN A 46 -18.28 6.86 -4.85
CA ASN A 46 -18.28 5.39 -4.86
C ASN A 46 -17.41 4.74 -5.96
N ILE A 47 -16.33 5.40 -6.39
CA ILE A 47 -15.45 4.81 -7.41
C ILE A 47 -14.47 3.81 -6.80
N CYS A 48 -14.46 2.60 -7.34
CA CYS A 48 -13.39 1.62 -7.13
C CYS A 48 -12.34 1.78 -8.25
N LEU A 49 -11.13 2.18 -7.90
CA LEU A 49 -10.04 2.36 -8.87
C LEU A 49 -9.20 1.08 -8.95
N HIS A 50 -9.14 0.48 -10.14
CA HIS A 50 -8.34 -0.69 -10.46
C HIS A 50 -7.11 -0.29 -11.29
N LEU A 51 -5.91 -0.58 -10.79
CA LEU A 51 -4.66 -0.35 -11.51
C LEU A 51 -4.10 -1.66 -12.07
N HIS A 52 -3.71 -1.68 -13.34
CA HIS A 52 -3.03 -2.83 -13.95
C HIS A 52 -1.53 -2.58 -13.99
N CYS A 53 -0.75 -3.40 -13.28
CA CYS A 53 0.70 -3.25 -13.14
C CYS A 53 1.50 -3.76 -14.37
N ASP A 54 1.11 -3.29 -15.54
CA ASP A 54 1.65 -3.71 -16.84
C ASP A 54 3.02 -3.10 -17.18
N GLN A 55 3.46 -2.09 -16.43
CA GLN A 55 4.73 -1.39 -16.63
C GLN A 55 5.56 -1.31 -15.35
N ASP A 56 6.87 -1.13 -15.49
CA ASP A 56 7.82 -0.94 -14.39
C ASP A 56 7.47 0.32 -13.54
N PRO A 57 7.19 0.15 -12.23
CA PRO A 57 6.91 1.24 -11.29
C PRO A 57 7.99 2.31 -11.18
N GLN A 58 9.26 1.99 -11.46
CA GLN A 58 10.36 2.96 -11.36
C GLN A 58 10.22 4.11 -12.35
N GLN A 59 9.55 3.88 -13.48
CA GLN A 59 9.32 4.87 -14.53
C GLN A 59 8.02 5.67 -14.34
N LEU A 60 7.25 5.39 -13.28
CA LEU A 60 5.86 5.84 -13.11
C LEU A 60 5.68 6.92 -12.04
N LYS A 61 6.69 7.78 -11.82
CA LYS A 61 6.62 8.87 -10.82
C LYS A 61 5.40 9.77 -11.02
N ASP A 62 5.11 10.16 -12.26
CA ASP A 62 3.96 11.01 -12.57
C ASP A 62 2.62 10.33 -12.26
N LEU A 63 2.54 9.01 -12.50
CA LEU A 63 1.35 8.24 -12.17
C LEU A 63 1.12 8.14 -10.66
N VAL A 64 2.18 7.99 -9.87
CA VAL A 64 2.11 8.01 -8.40
C VAL A 64 1.43 9.29 -7.91
N TYR A 65 1.88 10.46 -8.39
CA TYR A 65 1.27 11.74 -8.00
C TYR A 65 -0.20 11.86 -8.42
N ARG A 66 -0.55 11.38 -9.62
CA ARG A 66 -1.94 11.38 -10.10
C ARG A 66 -2.83 10.50 -9.23
N VAL A 67 -2.41 9.26 -8.97
CA VAL A 67 -3.16 8.34 -8.13
C VAL A 67 -3.33 8.90 -6.72
N LEU A 68 -2.29 9.49 -6.12
CA LEU A 68 -2.41 10.16 -4.82
C LEU A 68 -3.45 11.30 -4.82
N SER A 69 -3.51 12.09 -5.89
CA SER A 69 -4.53 13.14 -6.03
C SER A 69 -5.96 12.58 -6.18
N TRP A 70 -6.10 11.34 -6.63
CA TRP A 70 -7.37 10.66 -6.81
C TRP A 70 -7.84 9.93 -5.55
N LEU A 71 -6.92 9.51 -4.68
CA LEU A 71 -7.23 8.74 -3.46
C LEU A 71 -8.31 9.33 -2.54
N PRO A 72 -8.43 10.66 -2.36
CA PRO A 72 -9.52 11.24 -1.58
C PRO A 72 -10.91 11.04 -2.20
N HIS A 73 -10.98 10.81 -3.52
CA HIS A 73 -12.21 10.75 -4.30
C HIS A 73 -12.69 9.31 -4.60
N VAL A 74 -11.83 8.31 -4.39
CA VAL A 74 -12.16 6.89 -4.60
C VAL A 74 -12.54 6.20 -3.28
N SER A 75 -13.44 5.23 -3.34
CA SER A 75 -13.83 4.40 -2.20
C SER A 75 -12.77 3.34 -1.89
N ALA A 76 -12.18 2.74 -2.93
CA ALA A 76 -11.13 1.73 -2.81
C ALA A 76 -10.10 1.84 -3.95
N LEU A 77 -8.88 1.38 -3.66
CA LEU A 77 -7.81 1.18 -4.63
C LEU A 77 -7.50 -0.32 -4.71
N GLN A 78 -7.70 -0.89 -5.88
CA GLN A 78 -7.41 -2.28 -6.19
C GLN A 78 -6.32 -2.37 -7.26
N PHE A 79 -5.64 -3.51 -7.25
CA PHE A 79 -4.62 -3.83 -8.22
C PHE A 79 -5.00 -5.19 -8.80
N ASP A 80 -5.12 -5.27 -10.12
CA ASP A 80 -5.65 -6.46 -10.75
C ASP A 80 -4.68 -7.62 -10.56
N ARG A 81 -5.25 -8.77 -10.16
CA ARG A 81 -4.51 -10.01 -9.99
C ARG A 81 -4.43 -10.71 -11.33
N THR A 82 -3.27 -10.69 -11.98
CA THR A 82 -2.96 -11.71 -12.98
C THR A 82 -2.48 -12.95 -12.22
N HIS A 83 -3.31 -14.00 -12.21
CA HIS A 83 -2.98 -15.23 -11.48
C HIS A 83 -1.69 -15.85 -12.04
N GLY A 84 -0.64 -15.93 -11.21
CA GLY A 84 0.57 -16.71 -11.48
C GLY A 84 1.81 -15.93 -11.95
N GLU A 85 1.70 -14.62 -12.19
CA GLU A 85 2.86 -13.82 -12.60
C GLU A 85 3.55 -13.16 -11.40
N LYS A 86 4.55 -13.84 -10.83
CA LYS A 86 5.36 -13.32 -9.71
C LYS A 86 5.94 -11.92 -9.99
N GLU A 87 6.25 -11.64 -11.25
CA GLU A 87 6.79 -10.35 -11.67
C GLU A 87 5.73 -9.24 -11.60
N HIS A 88 4.49 -9.52 -11.99
CA HIS A 88 3.38 -8.57 -11.89
C HIS A 88 3.08 -8.21 -10.43
N GLU A 89 3.07 -9.21 -9.55
CA GLU A 89 2.89 -8.99 -8.11
C GLU A 89 3.98 -8.09 -7.52
N LYS A 90 5.24 -8.31 -7.89
CA LYS A 90 6.36 -7.44 -7.50
C LYS A 90 6.14 -6.00 -7.95
N ARG A 91 5.73 -5.79 -9.20
CA ARG A 91 5.44 -4.43 -9.71
C ARG A 91 4.33 -3.75 -8.92
N CYS A 92 3.22 -4.44 -8.68
CA CYS A 92 2.13 -3.90 -7.87
C CYS A 92 2.59 -3.56 -6.45
N ARG A 93 3.40 -4.43 -5.85
CA ARG A 93 3.96 -4.22 -4.51
C ARG A 93 4.86 -2.99 -4.47
N THR A 94 5.81 -2.87 -5.39
CA THR A 94 6.69 -1.70 -5.52
C THR A 94 5.89 -0.41 -5.74
N PHE A 95 4.85 -0.45 -6.58
CA PHE A 95 4.01 0.73 -6.79
C PHE A 95 3.26 1.16 -5.52
N ARG A 96 2.71 0.21 -4.75
CA ARG A 96 2.09 0.49 -3.44
C ARG A 96 3.10 1.09 -2.46
N LEU A 97 4.33 0.59 -2.40
CA LEU A 97 5.40 1.13 -1.57
C LEU A 97 5.71 2.59 -1.95
N ASN A 98 5.85 2.87 -3.25
CA ASN A 98 6.09 4.21 -3.77
C ASN A 98 4.93 5.17 -3.43
N LEU A 99 3.67 4.71 -3.53
CA LEU A 99 2.50 5.51 -3.13
C LEU A 99 2.56 5.88 -1.64
N CYS A 100 2.85 4.92 -0.75
CA CYS A 100 2.96 5.18 0.69
C CYS A 100 4.10 6.16 1.01
N LEU A 101 5.27 5.98 0.39
CA LEU A 101 6.41 6.87 0.56
C LEU A 101 6.07 8.31 0.12
N GLN A 102 5.50 8.47 -1.07
CA GLN A 102 5.14 9.80 -1.59
C GLN A 102 3.98 10.43 -0.80
N ALA A 103 3.02 9.64 -0.32
CA ALA A 103 1.97 10.12 0.57
C ALA A 103 2.57 10.70 1.87
N ALA A 104 3.55 10.02 2.47
CA ALA A 104 4.23 10.49 3.68
C ALA A 104 4.99 11.79 3.44
N LEU A 105 5.62 11.93 2.26
CA LEU A 105 6.37 13.13 1.87
C LEU A 105 5.47 14.34 1.56
N LYS A 106 4.29 14.14 0.97
CA LYS A 106 3.45 15.24 0.44
C LYS A 106 2.22 15.54 1.29
N HIS A 107 1.65 14.55 1.94
CA HIS A 107 0.38 14.64 2.66
C HIS A 107 0.41 13.93 4.02
N PRO A 108 1.38 14.24 4.90
CA PRO A 108 1.54 13.56 6.19
C PRO A 108 0.30 13.63 7.09
N GLN A 109 -0.51 14.69 6.98
CA GLN A 109 -1.73 14.89 7.77
C GLN A 109 -2.79 13.80 7.57
N ASN A 110 -2.84 13.17 6.39
CA ASN A 110 -3.84 12.15 6.03
C ASN A 110 -3.19 10.77 5.80
N ILE A 111 -1.96 10.59 6.27
CA ILE A 111 -1.16 9.41 5.96
C ILE A 111 -1.83 8.10 6.39
N HIS A 112 -2.44 8.09 7.58
CA HIS A 112 -3.14 6.93 8.10
C HIS A 112 -4.26 6.45 7.17
N GLN A 113 -5.17 7.35 6.79
CA GLN A 113 -6.28 7.05 5.88
C GLN A 113 -5.77 6.65 4.48
N THR A 114 -4.71 7.32 4.03
CA THR A 114 -4.12 7.09 2.70
C THR A 114 -3.49 5.70 2.62
N VAL A 115 -2.63 5.36 3.58
CA VAL A 115 -1.98 4.04 3.64
C VAL A 115 -3.01 2.93 3.86
N HIS A 116 -4.04 3.16 4.67
CA HIS A 116 -5.13 2.18 4.83
C HIS A 116 -5.81 1.82 3.49
N LYS A 117 -6.02 2.79 2.59
CA LYS A 117 -6.55 2.51 1.24
C LYS A 117 -5.55 1.81 0.32
N ILE A 118 -4.24 2.03 0.52
CA ILE A 118 -3.16 1.46 -0.30
C ILE A 118 -2.74 0.07 0.21
N LEU A 119 -3.05 -0.30 1.44
CA LEU A 119 -2.65 -1.58 2.03
C LEU A 119 -3.30 -2.76 1.31
N PRO A 120 -2.59 -3.90 1.17
CA PRO A 120 -3.19 -5.11 0.64
C PRO A 120 -4.19 -5.68 1.66
N SER A 121 -5.22 -6.35 1.16
CA SER A 121 -6.24 -7.00 2.02
C SER A 121 -5.71 -8.23 2.75
N LYS A 122 -4.60 -8.79 2.27
CA LYS A 122 -3.87 -9.93 2.84
C LYS A 122 -2.41 -9.50 3.03
N GLU A 123 -1.67 -10.19 3.90
CA GLU A 123 -0.21 -9.97 4.06
C GLU A 123 0.15 -8.52 4.45
N GLN A 124 -0.72 -7.87 5.23
CA GLN A 124 -0.51 -6.49 5.71
C GLN A 124 0.80 -6.36 6.48
N SER A 125 1.11 -7.33 7.34
CA SER A 125 2.36 -7.37 8.10
C SER A 125 3.58 -7.38 7.19
N ASP A 126 3.62 -8.27 6.20
CA ASP A 126 4.75 -8.36 5.26
C ASP A 126 4.91 -7.05 4.48
N PHE A 127 3.79 -6.46 4.04
CA PHE A 127 3.82 -5.18 3.33
C PHE A 127 4.35 -4.04 4.21
N LEU A 128 3.96 -3.98 5.49
CA LEU A 128 4.44 -2.96 6.42
C LEU A 128 5.94 -3.12 6.71
N LEU A 129 6.44 -4.35 6.79
CA LEU A 129 7.87 -4.62 6.96
C LEU A 129 8.67 -4.19 5.73
N ASP A 130 8.13 -4.44 4.52
CA ASP A 130 8.72 -3.96 3.28
C ASP A 130 8.66 -2.43 3.16
N LEU A 131 7.56 -1.80 3.60
CA LEU A 131 7.43 -0.35 3.64
C LEU A 131 8.47 0.28 4.56
N TYR A 132 8.73 -0.30 5.71
CA TYR A 132 9.78 0.17 6.59
C TYR A 132 11.15 0.10 5.91
N SER A 133 11.49 -1.05 5.32
CA SER A 133 12.76 -1.23 4.62
C SER A 133 12.93 -0.26 3.46
N HIS A 134 11.87 -0.09 2.65
CA HIS A 134 11.83 0.84 1.54
C HIS A 134 12.04 2.29 1.97
N VAL A 135 11.39 2.71 3.07
CA VAL A 135 11.55 4.05 3.63
C VAL A 135 12.97 4.23 4.19
N LYS A 136 13.49 3.26 4.96
CA LYS A 136 14.87 3.34 5.49
C LYS A 136 15.90 3.47 4.39
N GLN A 137 15.74 2.75 3.28
CA GLN A 137 16.60 2.88 2.11
C GLN A 137 16.50 4.30 1.54
N TYR A 138 15.30 4.81 1.30
CA TYR A 138 15.10 6.17 0.81
C TYR A 138 15.71 7.24 1.73
N GLU A 139 15.51 7.14 3.05
CA GLU A 139 16.10 8.06 4.03
C GLU A 139 17.63 8.01 3.99
N SER A 140 18.22 6.82 3.84
CA SER A 140 19.67 6.66 3.74
C SER A 140 20.24 7.25 2.45
N GLU A 141 19.55 7.10 1.33
CA GLU A 141 20.00 7.58 0.02
C GLU A 141 19.84 9.10 -0.14
N THR A 142 18.79 9.68 0.47
CA THR A 142 18.44 11.08 0.25
C THR A 142 18.73 12.00 1.44
N GLY A 143 18.99 11.44 2.62
CA GLY A 143 19.09 12.19 3.87
C GLY A 143 17.77 12.78 4.37
N SER A 144 16.65 12.51 3.68
CA SER A 144 15.32 12.97 4.10
C SER A 144 14.81 12.16 5.28
N SER A 145 14.04 12.76 6.19
CA SER A 145 13.33 12.04 7.24
C SER A 145 11.85 11.87 6.88
N VAL A 146 11.42 10.63 6.73
CA VAL A 146 10.05 10.26 6.30
C VAL A 146 9.37 9.34 7.30
N LEU A 147 10.14 8.48 7.98
CA LEU A 147 9.62 7.53 8.96
C LEU A 147 8.74 8.18 10.04
N PRO A 148 9.05 9.39 10.59
CA PRO A 148 8.18 10.04 11.57
C PRO A 148 6.75 10.25 11.08
N ALA A 149 6.55 10.55 9.79
CA ALA A 149 5.23 10.73 9.20
C ALA A 149 4.45 9.39 9.11
N LEU A 150 5.14 8.25 9.07
CA LEU A 150 4.52 6.92 8.99
C LEU A 150 4.29 6.28 10.37
N LEU A 151 4.82 6.84 11.46
CA LEU A 151 4.62 6.30 12.82
C LEU A 151 3.14 6.04 13.16
N PRO A 152 2.18 6.94 12.84
CA PRO A 152 0.77 6.68 13.13
C PRO A 152 0.22 5.42 12.45
N VAL A 153 0.77 5.03 11.29
CA VAL A 153 0.39 3.80 10.57
C VAL A 153 0.89 2.59 11.35
N TYR A 154 2.18 2.55 11.69
CA TYR A 154 2.73 1.42 12.44
C TYR A 154 2.07 1.28 13.81
N GLN A 155 1.73 2.38 14.46
CA GLN A 155 1.06 2.39 15.75
C GLN A 155 -0.37 1.81 15.70
N SER A 156 -1.07 1.98 14.58
CA SER A 156 -2.49 1.62 14.48
C SER A 156 -2.73 0.24 13.88
N ILE A 157 -1.93 -0.20 12.91
CA ILE A 157 -2.19 -1.44 12.15
C ILE A 157 -0.92 -2.28 11.96
N PRO A 158 -1.06 -3.60 11.78
CA PRO A 158 -2.30 -4.39 11.82
C PRO A 158 -2.79 -4.64 13.25
N ASP A 159 -3.99 -5.16 13.44
CA ASP A 159 -4.49 -5.56 14.77
C ASP A 159 -3.76 -6.81 15.31
N VAL A 160 -3.36 -7.69 14.40
CA VAL A 160 -2.54 -8.87 14.67
C VAL A 160 -1.41 -8.89 13.64
N TRP A 161 -0.17 -9.01 14.11
CA TRP A 161 0.98 -9.16 13.25
C TRP A 161 1.10 -10.61 12.78
N SER A 162 1.01 -10.86 11.47
CA SER A 162 1.17 -12.20 10.88
C SER A 162 2.50 -12.30 10.14
N ILE A 163 3.46 -13.01 10.73
CA ILE A 163 4.87 -12.93 10.33
C ILE A 163 5.36 -14.30 9.85
N ASN A 164 6.02 -14.34 8.69
CA ASN A 164 6.78 -15.49 8.24
C ASN A 164 8.27 -15.33 8.59
N LEU A 165 8.76 -16.12 9.55
CA LEU A 165 10.17 -16.05 9.99
C LEU A 165 11.16 -16.64 8.98
N SER A 166 10.69 -17.49 8.07
CA SER A 166 11.57 -18.06 7.03
C SER A 166 11.91 -17.03 5.94
N GLU A 167 11.09 -16.01 5.79
CA GLU A 167 11.21 -14.98 4.74
C GLU A 167 11.63 -13.61 5.26
N THR A 168 11.53 -13.37 6.58
CA THR A 168 11.69 -12.02 7.15
C THR A 168 12.78 -11.92 8.20
N ASN A 169 13.57 -10.84 8.14
CA ASN A 169 14.60 -10.55 9.14
C ASN A 169 13.98 -10.13 10.49
N ILE A 170 14.34 -10.83 11.56
CA ILE A 170 13.81 -10.54 12.90
C ILE A 170 14.27 -9.18 13.45
N SER A 171 15.44 -8.68 13.06
CA SER A 171 15.86 -7.33 13.47
C SER A 171 14.90 -6.28 12.91
N LEU A 172 14.42 -6.46 11.68
CA LEU A 172 13.43 -5.59 11.04
C LEU A 172 12.09 -5.63 11.78
N ILE A 173 11.62 -6.84 12.11
CA ILE A 173 10.39 -7.04 12.89
C ILE A 173 10.48 -6.33 14.23
N LEU A 174 11.57 -6.52 14.96
CA LEU A 174 11.79 -5.90 16.27
C LEU A 174 11.75 -4.37 16.19
N GLU A 175 12.40 -3.78 15.19
CA GLU A 175 12.36 -2.33 14.98
C GLU A 175 10.93 -1.82 14.73
N VAL A 176 10.14 -2.53 13.92
CA VAL A 176 8.76 -2.13 13.65
C VAL A 176 7.84 -2.32 14.85
N LEU A 177 8.03 -3.39 15.64
CA LEU A 177 7.25 -3.65 16.85
C LEU A 177 7.50 -2.61 17.96
N LYS A 178 8.68 -1.99 18.00
CA LYS A 178 8.97 -0.89 18.95
C LYS A 178 8.11 0.35 18.73
N PHE A 179 7.51 0.53 17.55
CA PHE A 179 6.65 1.68 17.29
C PHE A 179 5.25 1.54 17.89
N GLN A 180 4.83 0.35 18.33
CA GLN A 180 3.48 0.14 18.84
C GLN A 180 3.23 0.94 20.13
N ILE A 181 2.09 1.64 20.20
CA ILE A 181 1.63 2.27 21.46
C ILE A 181 0.96 1.22 22.35
N MET A 182 0.14 0.35 21.75
CA MET A 182 -0.44 -0.80 22.44
C MET A 182 0.22 -2.08 21.92
N ILE A 183 0.72 -2.90 22.83
CA ILE A 183 1.37 -4.16 22.52
C ILE A 183 0.37 -5.12 21.85
N LYS A 184 0.69 -5.63 20.66
CA LYS A 184 -0.24 -6.42 19.82
C LYS A 184 0.11 -7.92 19.78
N PRO A 185 -0.86 -8.80 19.46
CA PRO A 185 -0.58 -10.21 19.20
C PRO A 185 0.29 -10.38 17.94
N VAL A 186 1.18 -11.37 18.00
CA VAL A 186 1.94 -11.88 16.85
C VAL A 186 1.52 -13.32 16.58
N GLU A 187 1.22 -13.60 15.32
CA GLU A 187 1.01 -14.92 14.76
C GLU A 187 2.17 -15.27 13.83
N LEU A 188 2.83 -16.40 14.10
CA LEU A 188 3.90 -16.91 13.25
C LEU A 188 3.33 -17.91 12.26
N ARG A 189 3.64 -17.70 10.98
CA ARG A 189 3.40 -18.61 9.87
C ARG A 189 4.69 -19.37 9.54
N ASP A 190 4.56 -20.60 9.06
CA ASP A 190 5.68 -21.42 8.56
C ASP A 190 6.85 -21.58 9.56
N TYR A 191 6.53 -21.58 10.86
CA TYR A 191 7.52 -21.65 11.93
C TYR A 191 8.18 -23.04 11.99
N THR A 192 9.50 -23.09 11.84
CA THR A 192 10.24 -24.37 11.78
C THR A 192 10.77 -24.84 13.13
N GLY A 193 10.81 -23.97 14.14
CA GLY A 193 11.33 -24.32 15.46
C GLY A 193 12.86 -24.36 15.56
N LYS A 194 13.59 -23.85 14.56
CA LYS A 194 15.05 -23.76 14.62
C LYS A 194 15.48 -22.89 15.80
N GLU A 195 16.56 -23.29 16.48
CA GLU A 195 17.10 -22.56 17.63
C GLU A 195 17.40 -21.08 17.32
N SER A 196 17.86 -20.79 16.11
CA SER A 196 18.10 -19.42 15.64
C SER A 196 16.81 -18.60 15.55
N GLU A 197 15.71 -19.19 15.07
CA GLU A 197 14.39 -18.54 14.99
C GLU A 197 13.84 -18.28 16.39
N VAL A 198 13.97 -19.27 17.30
CA VAL A 198 13.57 -19.14 18.71
C VAL A 198 14.33 -18.00 19.39
N ARG A 199 15.67 -18.00 19.31
CA ARG A 199 16.52 -17.00 19.98
C ARG A 199 16.18 -15.59 19.52
N SER A 200 16.00 -15.40 18.22
CA SER A 200 15.67 -14.10 17.67
C SER A 200 14.23 -13.67 18.04
N LEU A 201 13.27 -14.59 18.04
CA LEU A 201 11.89 -14.31 18.48
C LEU A 201 11.83 -13.86 19.95
N LEU A 202 12.68 -14.40 20.83
CA LEU A 202 12.75 -13.99 22.24
C LEU A 202 12.98 -12.48 22.39
N GLN A 203 13.68 -11.85 21.44
CA GLN A 203 13.94 -10.41 21.46
C GLN A 203 12.67 -9.58 21.23
N CYS A 204 11.65 -10.15 20.60
CA CYS A 204 10.37 -9.49 20.33
C CYS A 204 9.40 -9.58 21.51
N LEU A 205 9.61 -10.49 22.47
CA LEU A 205 8.67 -10.75 23.58
C LEU A 205 8.25 -9.50 24.38
N PRO A 206 9.14 -8.53 24.68
CA PRO A 206 8.73 -7.32 25.39
C PRO A 206 7.75 -6.43 24.61
N TYR A 207 7.60 -6.65 23.31
CA TYR A 207 6.82 -5.83 22.38
C TYR A 207 5.61 -6.55 21.80
N ILE A 208 5.27 -7.75 22.31
CA ILE A 208 4.10 -8.52 21.88
C ILE A 208 3.25 -8.96 23.08
N SER A 209 1.93 -8.97 22.92
CA SER A 209 1.00 -9.28 24.03
C SER A 209 0.60 -10.74 24.04
N GLN A 210 0.69 -11.39 22.88
CA GLN A 210 0.45 -12.81 22.72
C GLN A 210 1.26 -13.31 21.53
N LEU A 211 1.79 -14.53 21.65
CA LEU A 211 2.41 -15.25 20.55
C LEU A 211 1.53 -16.45 20.16
N ARG A 212 1.22 -16.58 18.87
CA ARG A 212 0.44 -17.67 18.29
C ARG A 212 1.26 -18.35 17.20
N PHE A 213 1.07 -19.65 17.04
CA PHE A 213 1.68 -20.43 15.98
C PHE A 213 0.57 -20.93 15.06
N ASN A 214 0.59 -20.52 13.80
CA ASN A 214 -0.29 -21.03 12.77
C ASN A 214 0.53 -22.02 11.92
N LYS A 215 0.05 -23.26 11.85
CA LYS A 215 0.71 -24.37 11.14
C LYS A 215 0.07 -24.57 9.78
#